data_AF-D5E8V3-F1
#
_entry.id   AF-D5E8V3-F1
#
_cell.length_a   1.000
_cell.length_b   1.000
_cell.length_c   1.000
_cell.angle_alpha   90.00
_cell.angle_beta   90.00
_cell.angle_gamma   90.00
#
_symmetry.space_group_name_H-M   'P 1'
#
loop_
_entity.id
_entity.type
_entity.pdbx_description
1 polymer ?
#
loop_
_entity_poly.entity_id
_entity_poly.type
_entity_poly.pdbx_seq_one_letter_code
_entity_poly.pdbx_strand_id
1 'polypeptide(L)' 'MSTHFNQATTIPTTKSIRDRLKNYGHKGETYSEILTRMMDSIDREEFMDRMYKRLEEKDQFVSIDEI' A
#
# COMPACT_ATOMS: atom_id res chain seq x y z
N MET A 1 11.76 27.66 -5.78
CA MET A 1 12.36 26.34 -5.53
C MET A 1 11.95 25.92 -4.13
N SER A 2 10.91 25.09 -4.02
CA SER A 2 10.40 24.65 -2.71
C SER A 2 11.18 23.43 -2.26
N THR A 3 12.15 23.61 -1.38
CA THR A 3 12.85 22.52 -0.71
C THR A 3 11.87 21.79 0.21
N HIS A 4 11.41 20.59 -0.18
CA HIS A 4 10.73 19.69 0.75
C HIS A 4 11.73 19.27 1.83
N PHE A 5 11.57 19.78 3.05
CA PHE A 5 12.25 19.24 4.21
C PHE A 5 11.75 17.80 4.40
N ASN A 6 12.66 16.82 4.30
CA ASN A 6 12.36 15.44 4.66
C ASN A 6 12.17 15.40 6.19
N GLN A 7 10.94 15.59 6.66
CA GLN A 7 10.60 15.58 8.07
C GLN A 7 10.62 14.15 8.59
N ALA A 8 11.83 13.65 8.87
CA ALA A 8 12.01 12.33 9.46
C ALA A 8 11.32 12.29 10.83
N THR A 9 10.47 11.28 11.01
CA THR A 9 9.81 10.97 12.28
C THR A 9 10.27 9.61 12.77
N THR A 10 10.03 9.32 14.04
CA THR A 10 10.46 8.05 14.67
C THR A 10 9.26 7.17 14.93
N ILE A 11 9.34 5.90 14.50
CA ILE A 11 8.39 4.85 14.85
C ILE A 11 9.04 3.95 15.90
N PRO A 12 8.60 3.97 17.17
CA PRO A 12 9.11 3.04 18.17
C PRO A 12 8.68 1.61 17.84
N THR A 13 9.61 0.66 17.91
CA THR A 13 9.35 -0.75 17.65
C THR A 13 10.35 -1.63 18.40
N THR A 14 10.11 -2.94 18.42
CA THR A 14 11.01 -3.89 19.06
C THR A 14 12.20 -4.23 18.14
N LYS A 15 13.31 -4.67 18.75
CA LYS A 15 14.48 -5.15 18.00
C LYS A 15 14.13 -6.28 17.04
N SER A 16 13.28 -7.21 17.46
CA SER A 16 12.85 -8.34 16.63
C SER A 16 12.09 -7.89 15.39
N ILE A 17 11.19 -6.92 15.51
CA ILE A 17 10.45 -6.37 14.36
C ILE A 17 11.39 -5.62 13.43
N ARG A 18 12.28 -4.77 13.96
CA ARG A 18 13.29 -4.06 13.15
C ARG A 18 14.20 -5.03 12.39
N ASP A 19 14.64 -6.10 13.03
CA ASP A 19 15.52 -7.09 12.41
C ASP A 19 14.77 -7.91 11.36
N ARG A 20 13.48 -8.23 11.59
CA ARG A 20 12.60 -8.80 10.57
C ARG A 20 12.39 -7.84 9.39
N LEU A 21 12.23 -6.54 9.64
CA LEU A 21 12.07 -5.51 8.60
C LEU A 21 13.27 -5.50 7.64
N LYS A 22 14.50 -5.65 8.16
CA LYS A 22 15.71 -5.73 7.33
C LYS A 22 15.68 -6.87 6.32
N ASN A 23 15.08 -8.01 6.70
CA ASN A 23 15.04 -9.19 5.83
C ASN A 23 14.15 -8.99 4.59
N TYR A 24 13.28 -7.98 4.60
CA TYR A 24 12.45 -7.64 3.46
C TYR A 24 13.11 -6.67 2.49
N GLY A 25 14.24 -6.06 2.86
CA GLY A 25 14.94 -5.08 2.04
C GLY A 25 16.06 -5.65 1.20
N HIS A 26 16.45 -4.89 0.18
CA HIS A 26 17.62 -5.16 -0.65
C HIS A 26 18.85 -4.36 -0.17
N LYS A 27 20.04 -4.75 -0.64
CA LYS A 27 21.29 -4.06 -0.26
C LYS A 27 21.23 -2.58 -0.66
N GLY A 28 21.31 -1.70 0.33
CA GLY A 28 21.29 -0.25 0.15
C GLY A 28 19.92 0.38 0.35
N GLU A 29 18.84 -0.40 0.52
CA GLU A 29 17.52 0.13 0.85
C GLU A 29 17.44 0.62 2.30
N THR A 30 16.72 1.71 2.49
CA THR A 30 16.34 2.29 3.77
C THR A 30 15.06 1.66 4.31
N TYR A 31 14.82 1.79 5.62
CA TYR A 31 13.55 1.34 6.20
C TYR A 31 12.33 2.04 5.62
N SER A 32 12.46 3.33 5.28
CA SER A 32 11.37 4.08 4.64
C SER A 32 11.01 3.48 3.29
N GLU A 33 11.99 3.13 2.45
CA GLU A 33 11.73 2.51 1.14
C GLU A 33 11.09 1.13 1.28
N ILE A 34 11.55 0.31 2.23
CA ILE A 34 10.94 -1.00 2.51
C ILE A 34 9.48 -0.82 2.94
N LEU A 35 9.21 0.11 3.86
CA LEU A 35 7.86 0.37 4.35
C LEU A 35 6.95 0.92 3.24
N THR A 36 7.43 1.86 2.43
CA THR A 36 6.68 2.41 1.28
C THR A 36 6.30 1.30 0.32
N ARG A 37 7.24 0.44 -0.08
CA ARG A 37 6.94 -0.67 -0.98
C ARG A 37 5.93 -1.66 -0.40
N MET A 38 5.99 -1.92 0.92
CA MET A 38 4.98 -2.75 1.59
C MET A 38 3.60 -2.11 1.57
N MET A 39 3.52 -0.81 1.87
CA MET A 39 2.27 -0.05 1.85
C MET A 39 1.67 -0.02 0.44
N ASP A 40 2.48 0.26 -0.59
CA ASP A 40 2.04 0.26 -1.99
C ASP A 40 1.48 -1.11 -2.41
N SER A 41 2.07 -2.21 -1.92
CA SER A 41 1.58 -3.56 -2.18
C SER A 41 0.22 -3.82 -1.55
N ILE A 42 0.04 -3.41 -0.28
CA ILE A 42 -1.22 -3.57 0.45
C ILE A 42 -2.31 -2.70 -0.18
N ASP A 43 -2.01 -1.44 -0.47
CA ASP A 43 -2.94 -0.50 -1.08
C ASP A 43 -3.41 -1.01 -2.45
N ARG A 44 -2.51 -1.63 -3.21
CA ARG A 44 -2.85 -2.24 -4.49
C ARG A 44 -3.75 -3.45 -4.32
N GLU A 45 -3.46 -4.35 -3.38
CA GLU A 45 -4.31 -5.52 -3.08
C GLU A 45 -5.71 -5.08 -2.63
N GLU A 46 -5.80 -4.17 -1.66
CA GLU A 46 -7.08 -3.65 -1.20
C GLU A 46 -7.85 -2.92 -2.31
N PHE A 47 -7.15 -2.18 -3.17
CA PHE A 47 -7.76 -1.53 -4.31
C PHE A 47 -8.33 -2.55 -5.30
N MET A 48 -7.57 -3.61 -5.60
CA MET A 48 -8.04 -4.69 -6.47
C MET A 48 -9.25 -5.40 -5.87
N ASP A 49 -9.25 -5.74 -4.58
CA ASP A 49 -10.39 -6.36 -3.90
C ASP A 49 -11.65 -5.48 -3.97
N ARG A 50 -11.50 -4.17 -3.74
CA ARG A 50 -12.61 -3.21 -3.90
C ARG A 50 -13.12 -3.15 -5.34
N MET A 51 -12.24 -3.26 -6.35
CA MET A 51 -12.64 -3.24 -7.76
C MET A 51 -13.32 -4.55 -8.19
N TYR A 52 -12.81 -5.70 -7.75
CA TYR A 52 -13.42 -7.00 -8.03
C TYR A 52 -14.83 -7.09 -7.46
N LYS A 53 -15.05 -6.62 -6.22
CA LYS A 53 -16.40 -6.56 -5.63
C LYS A 53 -17.39 -5.76 -6.49
N ARG A 54 -16.96 -4.61 -7.03
CA ARG A 54 -17.80 -3.79 -7.92
C ARG A 54 -18.05 -4.43 -9.28
N LEU A 55 -17.13 -5.29 -9.75
CA LEU A 55 -17.30 -6.04 -11.00
C LEU A 55 -18.25 -7.23 -10.82
N GLU A 56 -18.23 -7.92 -9.68
CA GLU A 56 -19.24 -8.96 -9.36
C GLU A 56 -20.66 -8.37 -9.26
N GLU A 57 -20.79 -7.15 -8.75
CA GLU A 57 -22.07 -6.43 -8.70
C GLU A 57 -22.54 -5.99 -10.11
N LYS A 58 -21.65 -5.90 -11.11
CA LYS A 58 -21.98 -5.39 -12.45
C LYS A 58 -22.98 -6.25 -13.22
N ASP A 59 -23.01 -7.55 -12.99
CA ASP A 59 -23.98 -8.47 -13.59
C ASP A 59 -25.41 -8.31 -13.00
N GLN A 60 -25.57 -7.50 -11.94
CA GLN A 60 -26.88 -7.16 -11.37
C GLN A 60 -27.46 -5.84 -11.89
N PHE A 61 -26.74 -5.12 -12.76
CA PHE A 61 -27.24 -3.86 -13.32
C PHE A 61 -28.03 -4.15 -14.60
N VAL A 62 -29.36 -4.04 -14.51
CA VAL A 62 -30.24 -3.92 -15.68
C VAL A 62 -30.07 -2.52 -16.28
N SER A 63 -30.02 -2.45 -17.62
CA SER A 63 -29.95 -1.18 -18.34
C SER A 63 -31.24 -0.38 -18.14
N ILE A 64 -31.13 0.93 -17.92
CA ILE A 64 -32.27 1.85 -17.77
C ILE A 64 -33.07 1.95 -19.10
N ASP A 65 -32.49 1.54 -20.23
CA ASP A 65 -33.17 1.50 -21.53
C ASP A 65 -34.21 0.36 -21.65
N GLU A 66 -34.36 -0.50 -20.63
CA GLU A 66 -35.36 -1.57 -20.58
C GLU A 66 -36.59 -1.24 -19.70
N ILE A 67 -36.76 0.01 -19.26
CA ILE A 67 -37.96 0.49 -18.51
C ILE A 67 -38.84 1.39 -19.38
#